data_AF-A0A3B4YN24-F1
#
_entry.id   AF-A0A3B4YN24-F1
#
_cell.length_a   1.000
_cell.length_b   1.000
_cell.length_c   1.000
_cell.angle_alpha   90.00
_cell.angle_beta   90.00
_cell.angle_gamma   90.00
#
_symmetry.space_group_name_H-M   'P 1'
#
loop_
_entity.id
_entity.type
_entity.pdbx_description
1 polymer ?
#
loop_
_entity_poly.entity_id
_entity_poly.type
_entity_poly.pdbx_seq_one_letter_code
_entity_poly.pdbx_strand_id
1 'polypeptide(L)'
;MAGRGRGRRTMSFSVDAVGISRGDSLPPSMQQPTPAFPVMEQKPLPLAVGEEAEYLLALKQEFRGAMKSLPCFIQPVAAHRGQRSQHTHPLLSVLVRTFSWNNVFSSSRT
;
A
#
# COMPACT_ATOMS: atom_id res chain seq x y z
N MET A 1 -3.57 47.25 25.37
CA MET A 1 -2.57 47.37 26.45
C MET A 1 -1.57 46.24 26.35
N ALA A 2 -0.32 46.52 26.73
CA ALA A 2 0.90 45.82 26.37
C ALA A 2 1.05 44.38 26.90
N GLY A 3 1.73 43.54 26.11
CA GLY A 3 2.28 42.25 26.52
C GLY A 3 3.64 42.01 25.85
N ARG A 4 4.67 42.72 26.35
CA ARG A 4 6.09 42.55 25.98
C ARG A 4 6.57 41.15 26.36
N GLY A 5 7.11 40.41 25.38
CA GLY A 5 7.93 39.22 25.58
C GLY A 5 9.14 39.22 24.66
N ARG A 6 10.02 40.22 24.76
CA ARG A 6 11.32 40.24 24.06
C ARG A 6 12.29 39.31 24.80
N GLY A 7 12.22 38.02 24.53
CA GLY A 7 13.16 37.01 25.00
C GLY A 7 14.10 36.56 23.88
N ARG A 8 15.35 37.06 23.90
CA ARG A 8 16.54 36.55 23.22
C ARG A 8 16.59 36.65 21.68
N ARG A 9 17.08 37.81 21.20
CA ARG A 9 17.27 38.19 19.79
C ARG A 9 18.55 37.64 19.14
N THR A 10 19.08 36.51 19.63
CA THR A 10 20.33 35.93 19.12
C THR A 10 20.21 34.41 19.11
N MET A 11 20.18 33.82 17.92
CA MET A 11 20.30 32.39 17.75
C MET A 11 21.71 31.94 18.13
N SER A 12 21.89 30.67 18.48
CA SER A 12 23.22 30.10 18.78
C SER A 12 24.15 30.04 17.56
N PHE A 13 23.64 30.39 16.38
CA PHE A 13 24.36 30.48 15.11
C PHE A 13 24.18 31.86 14.48
N SER A 14 25.08 32.23 13.57
CA SER A 14 25.02 33.47 12.81
C SER A 14 23.91 33.44 11.77
N VAL A 15 22.91 34.29 11.94
CA VAL A 15 21.76 34.42 11.02
C VAL A 15 22.19 34.94 9.64
N ASP A 16 23.17 35.85 9.60
CA ASP A 16 23.76 36.36 8.35
C ASP A 16 24.46 35.24 7.52
N ALA A 17 25.02 34.21 8.17
CA ALA A 17 25.66 33.09 7.48
C ALA A 17 24.66 32.12 6.83
N VAL A 18 23.39 32.18 7.24
CA VAL A 18 22.28 31.44 6.63
C VAL A 18 21.59 32.29 5.54
N GLY A 19 22.15 33.45 5.21
CA GLY A 19 21.67 34.33 4.15
C GLY A 19 20.51 35.24 4.55
N ILE A 20 20.25 35.41 5.85
CA ILE A 20 19.25 36.35 6.37
C ILE A 20 20.01 37.55 6.94
N SER A 21 19.99 38.66 6.22
CA SER A 21 20.70 39.88 6.63
C SER A 21 19.94 40.60 7.73
N ARG A 22 20.67 41.44 8.49
CA ARG A 22 20.06 42.34 9.47
C ARG A 22 19.07 43.29 8.80
N GLY A 23 17.78 43.09 9.07
CA GLY A 23 16.69 43.89 8.49
C GLY A 23 15.80 43.08 7.54
N ASP A 24 16.24 41.89 7.12
CA ASP A 24 15.43 40.98 6.32
C ASP A 24 14.30 40.38 7.17
N SER A 25 13.13 40.23 6.56
CA SER A 25 11.98 39.62 7.23
C SER A 25 12.23 38.13 7.45
N LEU A 26 12.22 37.70 8.71
CA LEU A 26 12.22 36.28 9.05
C LEU A 26 10.94 35.60 8.54
N PRO A 27 11.01 34.31 8.19
CA PRO A 27 9.81 33.57 7.82
C PRO A 27 8.78 33.65 8.95
N PRO A 28 7.48 33.77 8.62
CA PRO A 28 6.45 33.87 9.63
C PRO A 28 6.43 32.62 10.51
N SER A 29 6.19 32.81 11.81
CA SER A 29 5.99 31.68 12.72
C SER A 29 4.71 30.94 12.35
N MET A 30 4.81 29.65 12.00
CA MET A 30 3.64 28.80 11.77
C MET A 30 2.87 28.59 13.08
N GLN A 31 1.58 28.95 13.10
CA GLN A 31 0.70 28.79 14.28
C GLN A 31 0.05 27.41 14.38
N GLN A 32 -0.13 26.72 13.24
CA GLN A 32 -0.78 25.42 13.16
C GLN A 32 0.04 24.49 12.24
N PRO A 33 0.09 23.17 12.52
CA PRO A 33 0.69 22.22 11.59
C PRO A 33 -0.07 22.18 10.26
N THR A 34 0.67 21.91 9.17
CA THR A 34 0.10 21.68 7.85
C THR A 34 -0.95 20.57 7.90
N PRO A 35 -2.10 20.71 7.22
CA PRO A 35 -3.11 19.66 7.19
C PRO A 35 -2.56 18.36 6.56
N ALA A 36 -3.09 17.21 6.99
CA ALA A 36 -2.68 15.90 6.48
C ALA A 36 -2.95 15.73 4.96
N PHE A 37 -3.97 16.42 4.45
CA PHE A 37 -4.33 16.44 3.04
C PHE A 37 -4.27 17.89 2.54
N PRO A 38 -3.16 18.30 1.91
CA PRO A 38 -3.08 19.60 1.28
C PRO A 38 -4.05 19.68 0.10
N VAL A 39 -4.53 20.89 -0.20
CA VAL A 39 -5.38 21.11 -1.37
C VAL A 39 -4.56 20.84 -2.63
N MET A 40 -5.11 20.03 -3.53
CA MET A 40 -4.49 19.72 -4.81
C MET A 40 -5.00 20.69 -5.88
N GLU A 41 -4.08 21.34 -6.58
CA GLU A 41 -4.40 22.22 -7.73
C GLU A 41 -4.87 21.41 -8.95
N GLN A 42 -4.43 20.16 -9.07
CA GLN A 42 -4.73 19.28 -10.20
C GLN A 42 -5.55 18.08 -9.77
N LYS A 43 -6.60 17.78 -10.54
CA LYS A 43 -7.43 16.59 -10.34
C LYS A 43 -6.90 15.41 -11.17
N PRO A 44 -7.06 14.17 -10.71
CA PRO A 44 -6.72 13.00 -11.50
C PRO A 44 -7.57 12.96 -12.78
N LEU A 45 -7.00 12.36 -13.83
CA LEU A 45 -7.70 12.18 -15.09
C LEU A 45 -8.93 11.27 -14.90
N PRO A 46 -10.03 11.53 -15.64
CA PRO A 46 -11.17 10.62 -15.67
C PRO A 46 -10.75 9.22 -16.12
N LEU A 47 -11.50 8.21 -15.67
CA LEU A 47 -11.29 6.83 -16.12
C LEU A 47 -11.62 6.71 -17.62
N ALA A 48 -10.95 5.76 -18.28
CA ALA A 48 -11.29 5.39 -19.65
C ALA A 48 -12.73 4.87 -19.72
N VAL A 49 -13.49 5.36 -20.71
CA VAL A 49 -14.89 4.99 -20.94
C VAL A 49 -14.98 4.23 -22.26
N GLY A 50 -15.90 3.26 -22.35
CA GLY A 50 -16.18 2.49 -23.57
C GLY A 50 -16.34 1.00 -23.29
N GLU A 51 -16.94 0.31 -24.26
CA GLU A 51 -17.30 -1.11 -24.15
C GLU A 51 -16.09 -2.01 -23.83
N GLU A 52 -14.93 -1.73 -24.45
CA GLU A 52 -13.70 -2.48 -24.20
C GLU A 52 -13.23 -2.36 -22.74
N ALA A 53 -13.27 -1.15 -22.18
CA ALA A 53 -12.87 -0.89 -20.80
C ALA A 53 -13.85 -1.55 -19.82
N GLU A 54 -15.14 -1.49 -20.10
CA GLU A 54 -16.19 -2.13 -19.31
C GLU A 54 -16.07 -3.66 -19.33
N TYR A 55 -15.83 -4.24 -20.51
CA TYR A 55 -15.59 -5.67 -20.67
C TYR A 55 -14.40 -6.14 -19.84
N LEU A 56 -13.26 -5.46 -19.93
CA LEU A 56 -12.07 -5.82 -19.16
C LEU A 56 -12.29 -5.67 -17.65
N LEU A 57 -13.09 -4.69 -17.21
CA LEU A 57 -13.45 -4.53 -15.81
C LEU A 57 -14.30 -5.70 -15.30
N ALA A 58 -15.29 -6.14 -16.07
CA ALA A 58 -16.10 -7.31 -15.74
C ALA A 58 -15.24 -8.58 -15.70
N LEU A 59 -14.42 -8.81 -16.74
CA LEU A 59 -13.53 -9.96 -16.82
C LEU A 59 -12.55 -10.02 -15.64
N LYS A 60 -11.95 -8.88 -15.27
CA LYS A 60 -11.06 -8.79 -14.09
C LYS A 60 -11.78 -9.20 -12.80
N GLN A 61 -13.07 -8.83 -12.65
CA GLN A 61 -13.85 -9.20 -11.47
C GLN A 61 -14.13 -10.70 -11.42
N GLU A 62 -14.56 -11.29 -12.53
CA GLU A 62 -14.81 -12.74 -12.64
C GLU A 62 -13.54 -13.55 -12.38
N PHE A 63 -12.40 -13.09 -12.91
CA PHE A 63 -11.11 -13.75 -12.73
C PHE A 63 -10.72 -13.86 -11.25
N ARG A 64 -11.04 -12.87 -10.42
CA ARG A 64 -10.81 -12.96 -8.95
C ARG A 64 -11.60 -14.10 -8.30
N GLY A 65 -12.81 -14.38 -8.78
CA GLY A 65 -13.62 -15.50 -8.33
C GLY A 65 -13.06 -16.83 -8.82
N ALA A 66 -12.77 -16.92 -10.12
CA ALA A 66 -12.22 -18.11 -10.74
C ALA A 66 -10.89 -18.54 -10.11
N MET A 67 -9.97 -17.59 -9.88
CA MET A 67 -8.66 -17.89 -9.25
C MET A 67 -8.79 -18.54 -7.88
N LYS A 68 -9.79 -18.18 -7.08
CA LYS A 68 -9.98 -18.78 -5.74
C LYS A 68 -10.40 -20.25 -5.77
N SER A 69 -10.95 -20.70 -6.90
CA SER A 69 -11.30 -22.12 -7.11
C SER A 69 -10.13 -22.94 -7.65
N LEU A 70 -9.04 -22.30 -8.11
CA LEU A 70 -7.90 -23.00 -8.67
C LEU A 70 -7.06 -23.66 -7.55
N PRO A 71 -6.43 -24.82 -7.82
CA PRO A 71 -5.55 -25.48 -6.85
C PRO A 71 -4.34 -24.64 -6.41
N CYS A 72 -3.97 -23.62 -7.18
CA CYS A 72 -2.88 -22.70 -6.84
C CYS A 72 -3.27 -21.65 -5.78
N PHE A 73 -4.56 -21.53 -5.44
CA PHE A 73 -5.01 -20.64 -4.36
C PHE A 73 -4.79 -21.31 -3.00
N ILE A 74 -3.57 -21.19 -2.48
CA ILE A 74 -3.19 -21.74 -1.17
C ILE A 74 -3.85 -20.91 -0.07
N GLN A 75 -4.78 -21.52 0.66
CA GLN A 75 -5.41 -20.88 1.81
C GLN A 75 -4.47 -20.93 3.02
N PRO A 76 -4.36 -19.84 3.80
CA PRO A 76 -3.64 -19.89 5.07
C PRO A 76 -4.32 -20.91 5.99
N VAL A 77 -3.51 -21.68 6.73
CA VAL A 77 -4.02 -22.63 7.71
C VAL A 77 -4.83 -21.86 8.75
N ALA A 78 -6.15 -22.07 8.78
CA ALA A 78 -7.00 -21.46 9.79
C ALA A 78 -6.52 -21.93 11.17
N ALA A 79 -6.29 -21.00 12.10
CA ALA A 79 -6.01 -21.34 13.49
C ALA A 79 -7.15 -22.23 14.00
N HIS A 80 -6.85 -23.48 14.28
CA HIS A 80 -7.79 -24.52 14.65
C HIS A 80 -8.62 -24.09 15.87
N ARG A 81 -9.84 -23.57 15.65
CA ARG A 81 -10.86 -23.56 16.70
C ARG A 81 -11.36 -25.00 16.81
N GLY A 82 -11.06 -25.62 17.95
CA GLY A 82 -11.31 -27.02 18.27
C GLY A 82 -12.58 -27.59 17.65
N GLN A 83 -12.45 -28.41 16.62
CA GLN A 83 -13.51 -29.31 16.19
C GLN A 83 -12.97 -30.72 16.00
N ARG A 84 -13.62 -31.61 16.74
CA ARG A 84 -13.32 -33.01 17.01
C ARG A 84 -13.28 -33.81 15.70
N SER A 85 -12.23 -34.61 15.55
CA SER A 85 -12.04 -35.53 14.45
C SER A 85 -13.29 -36.38 14.21
N GLN A 86 -13.95 -36.19 13.07
CA GLN A 86 -14.90 -37.15 12.53
C GLN A 86 -14.35 -37.62 11.18
N HIS A 87 -14.01 -38.91 11.13
CA HIS A 87 -13.51 -39.61 9.96
C HIS A 87 -14.48 -39.46 8.78
N THR A 88 -14.01 -38.92 7.65
CA THR A 88 -14.31 -39.44 6.29
C THR A 88 -13.48 -38.72 5.22
N HIS A 89 -12.75 -39.48 4.41
CA HIS A 89 -12.00 -39.00 3.25
C HIS A 89 -12.87 -39.09 1.97
N PRO A 90 -13.14 -37.97 1.29
CA PRO A 90 -13.10 -38.01 -0.19
C PRO A 90 -12.40 -36.80 -0.85
N LEU A 91 -12.06 -35.74 -0.10
CA LEU A 91 -11.64 -34.44 -0.65
C LEU A 91 -10.11 -34.26 -0.86
N LEU A 92 -9.29 -35.29 -0.61
CA LEU A 92 -7.85 -35.24 -0.92
C LEU A 92 -7.54 -35.61 -2.39
N SER A 93 -8.53 -36.05 -3.17
CA SER A 93 -8.34 -36.57 -4.52
C SER A 93 -8.11 -35.51 -5.59
N VAL A 94 -8.57 -34.27 -5.40
CA VAL A 94 -8.44 -33.19 -6.39
C VAL A 94 -7.09 -32.47 -6.27
N LEU A 95 -6.53 -32.35 -5.06
CA LEU A 95 -5.36 -31.47 -4.82
C LEU A 95 -4.01 -32.09 -5.21
N VAL A 96 -3.89 -33.42 -5.31
CA VAL A 96 -2.58 -34.10 -5.53
C VAL A 96 -2.33 -34.44 -7.01
N ARG A 97 -3.17 -34.01 -7.96
CA ARG A 97 -3.10 -34.48 -9.35
C ARG A 97 -2.19 -33.72 -10.33
N THR A 98 -1.45 -32.67 -9.96
CA THR A 98 -0.60 -31.98 -10.97
C THR A 98 0.79 -31.51 -10.53
N PHE A 99 1.25 -31.76 -9.29
CA PHE A 99 2.65 -31.45 -8.98
C PHE A 99 3.59 -32.54 -9.52
N SER A 100 3.93 -32.42 -10.81
CA SER A 100 4.85 -33.32 -11.51
C SER A 100 6.31 -32.94 -11.21
N TRP A 101 6.94 -33.72 -10.33
CA TRP A 101 8.39 -33.61 -10.05
C TRP A 101 9.29 -33.93 -11.26
N ASN A 102 8.77 -34.59 -12.30
CA ASN A 102 9.55 -34.92 -13.50
C ASN A 102 10.11 -33.68 -14.22
N ASN A 103 9.43 -32.53 -14.14
CA ASN A 103 9.89 -31.32 -14.82
C ASN A 103 11.04 -30.60 -14.08
N VAL A 104 11.18 -30.84 -12.77
CA VAL A 104 12.22 -30.23 -11.91
C VAL A 104 13.56 -30.94 -12.07
N PHE A 105 13.56 -32.27 -12.18
CA PHE A 105 14.79 -33.06 -12.33
C PHE A 105 15.32 -33.16 -13.78
N SER A 106 14.54 -32.77 -14.79
CA SER A 106 14.97 -32.82 -16.18
C SER A 106 15.94 -31.69 -16.57
N SER A 107 15.97 -30.58 -15.82
CA SER A 107 16.85 -29.43 -16.11
C SER A 107 18.27 -29.56 -15.52
N SER A 108 18.56 -30.61 -14.74
CA SER A 108 19.87 -30.81 -14.10
C SER A 108 20.75 -31.85 -14.83
N ARG A 109 20.36 -32.23 -16.05
CA ARG A 109 21.05 -33.26 -16.84
C ARG A 109 21.38 -32.74 -18.24
N THR A 110 22.15 -31.65 -18.29
CA THR A 110 22.96 -31.20 -19.45
C THR A 110 24.26 -30.60 -18.93
#